data_AF-A0A349UMD7-F1
#
_entry.id   AF-A0A349UMD7-F1
#
_cell.length_a   1.000
_cell.length_b   1.000
_cell.length_c   1.000
_cell.angle_alpha   90.00
_cell.angle_beta   90.00
_cell.angle_gamma   90.00
#
_symmetry.space_group_name_H-M   'P 1'
#
loop_
_entity.id
_entity.type
_entity.pdbx_description
1 polymer ?
#
loop_
_entity_poly.entity_id
_entity_poly.type
_entity_poly.pdbx_seq_one_letter_code
_entity_poly.pdbx_strand_id
1 'polypeptide(L)' 'VVIDTAGVRKTRKLDGDIEYYSHHRAMRSIRRADVVAMLIDASVPVSQVDKALAGEIAEQLKPVVLVVNKWDLA' A
#
# COMPACT_ATOMS: atom_id res chain seq x y z
N VAL A 1 -15.70 -4.93 4.72
CA VAL A 1 -14.59 -5.79 5.18
C VAL A 1 -13.29 -5.12 4.75
N VAL A 2 -12.35 -4.88 5.67
CA VAL A 2 -11.02 -4.37 5.29
C VAL A 2 -10.17 -5.58 4.91
N ILE A 3 -9.74 -5.64 3.66
CA ILE A 3 -8.87 -6.70 3.16
C ILE A 3 -7.44 -6.25 3.46
N ASP A 4 -6.81 -6.96 4.40
CA ASP A 4 -5.49 -6.73 5.02
C ASP A 4 -5.48 -5.87 6.30
N THR A 5 -5.97 -6.45 7.41
CA THR A 5 -5.86 -5.90 8.77
C THR A 5 -4.72 -6.52 9.59
N ALA A 6 -3.92 -7.42 9.00
CA ALA A 6 -2.78 -8.02 9.69
C ALA A 6 -1.69 -6.99 10.06
N GLY A 7 -1.72 -5.79 9.46
CA GLY A 7 -0.89 -4.64 9.86
C GLY A 7 -1.39 -3.85 11.09
N VAL A 8 -2.60 -4.12 11.61
CA VAL A 8 -3.19 -3.33 12.72
C VAL A 8 -2.70 -3.79 14.11
N ARG A 9 -1.92 -4.87 14.20
CA ARG A 9 -1.20 -5.25 15.45
C ARG A 9 0.31 -5.25 15.26
N LYS A 10 0.90 -4.13 15.68
CA LYS A 10 2.24 -3.90 16.28
C LYS A 10 3.10 -5.17 16.44
N THR A 11 4.10 -5.36 15.57
CA THR A 11 5.35 -6.03 15.96
C THR A 11 6.54 -5.25 15.41
N ARG A 12 7.44 -4.97 16.34
CA ARG A 12 8.61 -4.11 16.28
C ARG A 12 9.78 -4.94 15.73
N LYS A 13 10.50 -4.40 14.73
CA LYS A 13 11.72 -4.91 14.07
C LYS A 13 11.53 -6.15 13.17
N LEU A 14 12.07 -6.10 11.95
CA LEU A 14 13.06 -7.03 11.38
C LEU A 14 13.20 -6.76 9.88
N ASP A 15 14.45 -6.57 9.46
CA ASP A 15 14.93 -6.08 8.16
C ASP A 15 14.64 -7.05 6.99
N GLY A 16 14.47 -6.49 5.78
CA GLY A 16 14.60 -7.19 4.48
C GLY A 16 13.45 -8.08 4.02
N ASP A 17 13.10 -9.13 4.77
CA ASP A 17 12.19 -10.18 4.26
C ASP A 17 10.71 -9.74 4.25
N ILE A 18 10.31 -8.89 5.20
CA ILE A 18 8.91 -8.47 5.32
C ILE A 18 8.48 -7.62 4.13
N GLU A 19 9.37 -6.83 3.51
CA GLU A 19 9.01 -5.88 2.45
C GLU A 19 8.56 -6.60 1.17
N TYR A 20 9.27 -7.66 0.78
CA TYR A 20 8.90 -8.50 -0.37
C TYR A 20 7.54 -9.21 -0.13
N TYR A 21 7.35 -9.80 1.05
CA TYR A 21 6.09 -10.44 1.42
C TYR A 21 4.94 -9.44 1.56
N SER A 22 5.23 -8.21 2.00
CA SER A 22 4.26 -7.12 2.11
C SER A 22 3.80 -6.66 0.72
N HIS A 23 4.71 -6.54 -0.24
CA HIS A 23 4.37 -6.18 -1.61
C HIS A 23 3.46 -7.23 -2.28
N HIS A 24 3.83 -8.52 -2.23
CA HIS A 24 3.02 -9.57 -2.85
C HIS A 24 1.64 -9.71 -2.17
N ARG A 25 1.56 -9.45 -0.86
CA ARG A 25 0.30 -9.39 -0.13
C ARG A 25 -0.56 -8.20 -0.55
N ALA A 26 0.04 -7.02 -0.73
CA ALA A 26 -0.65 -5.84 -1.21
C ALA A 26 -1.24 -6.06 -2.60
N MET A 27 -0.47 -6.64 -3.54
CA MET A 27 -0.95 -6.99 -4.89
C MET A 27 -2.15 -7.94 -4.83
N ARG A 28 -2.08 -8.99 -4.02
CA ARG A 28 -3.21 -9.92 -3.82
C ARG A 28 -4.43 -9.22 -3.22
N SER A 29 -4.22 -8.26 -2.32
CA SER A 29 -5.28 -7.51 -1.66
C SER A 29 -5.97 -6.56 -2.65
N ILE A 30 -5.20 -5.88 -3.50
CA ILE A 30 -5.72 -5.03 -4.59
C ILE A 30 -6.66 -5.83 -5.50
N ARG A 31 -6.23 -7.00 -5.99
CA ARG A 31 -7.05 -7.84 -6.87
C ARG A 31 -8.41 -8.22 -6.25
N ARG A 32 -8.43 -8.44 -4.93
CA ARG A 32 -9.64 -8.85 -4.19
C ARG A 32 -10.48 -7.68 -3.68
N ALA A 33 -9.96 -6.47 -3.70
CA ALA A 33 -10.65 -5.29 -3.17
C ALA A 33 -11.73 -4.79 -4.14
N ASP A 34 -12.84 -4.29 -3.58
CA ASP A 34 -13.85 -3.57 -4.35
C ASP A 34 -13.45 -2.09 -4.54
N VAL A 35 -12.77 -1.52 -3.54
CA VAL A 35 -12.20 -0.16 -3.56
C VAL A 35 -10.84 -0.21 -2.86
N VAL A 36 -9.86 0.50 -3.40
CA VAL A 36 -8.51 0.59 -2.84
C VAL A 36 -8.27 1.98 -2.23
N ALA A 37 -7.78 2.02 -1.00
CA ALA A 37 -7.24 3.25 -0.41
C ALA A 37 -5.70 3.17 -0.49
N MET A 38 -5.11 3.94 -1.40
CA MET A 38 -3.66 3.95 -1.60
C MET A 38 -3.05 5.10 -0.80
N LEU A 39 -2.26 4.75 0.22
CA LEU A 39 -1.60 5.71 1.11
C LEU A 39 -0.23 6.10 0.53
N ILE A 40 0.01 7.39 0.34
CA ILE A 40 1.30 7.96 -0.06
C ILE A 40 1.86 8.79 1.09
N ASP A 41 3.14 8.63 1.41
CA ASP A 41 3.83 9.47 2.39
C ASP A 41 4.36 10.73 1.72
N ALA A 42 3.90 11.91 2.15
CA ALA A 42 4.28 13.20 1.58
C ALA A 42 5.70 13.64 1.94
N SER A 43 6.29 13.06 3.00
CA SER A 43 7.62 13.44 3.50
C SER A 43 8.78 12.83 2.71
N VAL A 44 8.49 11.92 1.78
CA VAL A 44 9.50 11.22 0.97
C VAL A 44 9.11 11.19 -0.51
N PRO A 45 10.07 11.08 -1.45
CA PRO A 45 9.77 10.90 -2.86
C PRO A 45 9.01 9.60 -3.12
N VAL A 46 8.12 9.62 -4.11
CA VAL A 46 7.37 8.44 -4.56
C VAL A 46 8.32 7.32 -4.98
N SER A 47 8.20 6.16 -4.33
CA SER A 47 9.09 5.02 -4.52
C SER A 47 8.73 4.18 -5.75
N GLN A 48 9.59 3.22 -6.12
CA GLN A 48 9.26 2.24 -7.16
C GLN A 48 8.12 1.31 -6.72
N VAL A 49 8.01 1.02 -5.42
CA VAL A 49 6.95 0.16 -4.86
C VAL A 49 5.60 0.83 -5.00
N ASP A 50 5.51 2.14 -4.71
CA ASP A 50 4.27 2.92 -4.89
C ASP A 50 3.80 2.87 -6.35
N LYS A 51 4.74 3.04 -7.30
CA LYS A 51 4.44 2.97 -8.73
C LYS A 51 3.95 1.58 -9.16
N ALA A 52 4.56 0.52 -8.65
CA ALA A 52 4.14 -0.85 -8.93
C ALA A 52 2.73 -1.14 -8.40
N LEU A 53 2.42 -0.71 -7.17
CA LEU A 53 1.08 -0.85 -6.59
C LEU A 53 0.03 -0.02 -7.37
N ALA A 54 0.36 1.22 -7.75
CA ALA A 54 -0.51 2.05 -8.59
C ALA A 54 -0.77 1.40 -9.96
N GLY A 55 0.27 0.79 -10.56
CA GLY A 55 0.16 0.03 -11.79
C GLY A 55 -0.84 -1.12 -11.66
N GLU A 56 -0.71 -1.96 -10.63
CA GLU A 56 -1.65 -3.06 -10.39
C GLU A 56 -3.08 -2.55 -10.15
N ILE A 57 -3.27 -1.47 -9.38
CA ILE A 57 -4.60 -0.88 -9.17
C ILE A 57 -5.24 -0.48 -10.51
N ALA A 58 -4.46 0.16 -11.37
CA ALA A 58 -4.90 0.59 -12.69
C ALA A 58 -5.20 -0.60 -13.62
N GLU A 59 -4.32 -1.60 -13.67
CA GLU A 59 -4.50 -2.82 -14.47
C GLU A 59 -5.74 -3.61 -14.03
N GLN A 60 -6.01 -3.65 -12.72
CA GLN A 60 -7.18 -4.32 -12.15
C GLN A 60 -8.46 -3.46 -12.21
N LEU A 61 -8.38 -2.26 -12.80
CA LEU A 61 -9.48 -1.29 -12.94
C LEU A 61 -10.19 -1.02 -11.60
N LYS A 62 -9.44 -0.98 -10.50
CA LYS A 62 -10.01 -0.79 -9.17
C LYS A 62 -10.29 0.70 -8.92
N PRO A 63 -11.49 1.06 -8.46
CA PRO A 63 -11.73 2.38 -7.88
C PRO A 63 -10.71 2.65 -6.78
N VAL A 64 -10.06 3.81 -6.85
CA VAL A 64 -8.98 4.16 -5.92
C VAL A 64 -9.21 5.52 -5.28
N VAL A 65 -8.96 5.59 -3.97
CA VAL A 65 -8.83 6.83 -3.21
C VAL A 65 -7.35 7.00 -2.87
N LEU A 66 -6.73 8.06 -3.40
CA LEU A 66 -5.37 8.45 -3.01
C LEU A 66 -5.43 9.19 -1.67
N VAL A 67 -4.67 8.71 -0.69
CA VAL A 67 -4.57 9.30 0.64
C VAL A 67 -3.14 9.77 0.83
N VAL A 68 -2.94 11.08 0.81
CA VAL A 68 -1.62 11.68 1.05
C VAL A 68 -1.47 11.92 2.56
N ASN A 69 -0.55 11.19 3.17
CA ASN A 69 -0.31 11.17 4.61
C ASN A 69 0.95 11.96 4.97
N LYS A 70 1.03 12.42 6.23
CA LYS A 70 2.14 13.27 6.74
C LYS A 70 2.34 14.56 5.95
N TRP A 71 1.27 15.11 5.39
CA TRP A 71 1.30 16.36 4.63
C TRP A 71 1.82 17.55 5.43
N ASP A 72 1.73 17.48 6.76
CA ASP A 72 2.30 18.44 7.69
C ASP A 72 3.85 18.47 7.70
N LEU A 73 4.50 17.41 7.20
CA LEU A 73 5.95 17.31 7.11
C LEU A 73 6.51 17.62 5.72
N ALA A 74 5.64 17.88 4.73
CA ALA A 74 6.01 18.12 3.35
C ALA A 74 6.57 19.54 3.11
#